data_AF-A0A849TK05-F1
#
_entry.id   AF-A0A849TK05-F1
#
_cell.length_a   1.000
_cell.length_b   1.000
_cell.length_c   1.000
_cell.angle_alpha   90.00
_cell.angle_beta   90.00
_cell.angle_gamma   90.00
#
_symmetry.space_group_name_H-M   'P 1'
#
loop_
_entity.id
_entity.type
_entity.pdbx_description
1 polymer ?
#
loop_
_entity_poly.entity_id
_entity_poly.type
_entity_poly.pdbx_seq_one_letter_code
_entity_poly.pdbx_strand_id
1 'polypeptide(L)'
;MKLRLNKTMNLCLIATALLLGACGKKENKVSSGIAGSSPFYTGNPALSGGAGSTIISQVQSIKANVPCNGGYRLTNDVSFYVNGGYVGSNKIGGNFQPGFLTNGQVNKLWVGVSVFRDLMFVTQVTNGSQVVGFNVTMSFCEMKSSSPGLPSIVSNERALKGFVAQSGIIVDSNTYCGYGVVDFAYNTYIVSERSLSNPYSPPDAWIQTSFTKPTCNGQF
;
A
#
# COMPACT_ATOMS: atom_id res chain seq x y z
N MET A 1 11.96 -67.93 -9.96
CA MET A 1 12.70 -66.67 -10.18
C MET A 1 11.73 -65.51 -9.93
N LYS A 2 11.58 -65.09 -8.67
CA LYS A 2 10.79 -63.93 -8.22
C LYS A 2 11.78 -62.81 -7.89
N LEU A 3 11.39 -61.54 -8.07
CA LEU A 3 12.19 -60.30 -8.11
C LEU A 3 12.37 -59.88 -9.57
N ARG A 4 11.69 -58.87 -10.11
CA ARG A 4 11.79 -57.45 -9.73
C ARG A 4 10.56 -56.67 -10.23
N LEU A 5 9.47 -56.65 -9.47
CA LEU A 5 8.28 -55.83 -9.77
C LEU A 5 8.05 -54.68 -8.77
N ASN A 6 9.06 -54.34 -7.97
CA ASN A 6 8.98 -53.28 -6.95
C ASN A 6 9.70 -51.97 -7.31
N LYS A 7 10.34 -51.89 -8.48
CA LYS A 7 11.09 -50.68 -8.88
C LYS A 7 10.37 -49.80 -9.90
N THR A 8 9.31 -50.27 -10.54
CA THR A 8 8.56 -49.51 -11.54
C THR A 8 7.38 -48.72 -10.96
N MET A 9 6.81 -49.12 -9.82
CA MET A 9 5.73 -48.35 -9.17
C MET A 9 6.20 -47.08 -8.44
N ASN A 10 7.47 -46.99 -8.05
CA ASN A 10 7.99 -45.80 -7.38
C ASN A 10 8.44 -44.68 -8.33
N LEU A 11 8.57 -44.93 -9.64
CA LEU A 11 8.94 -43.89 -10.61
C LEU A 11 7.73 -43.08 -11.12
N CYS A 12 6.52 -43.67 -11.15
CA CYS A 12 5.31 -42.93 -11.56
C CYS A 12 4.79 -41.94 -10.49
N LEU A 13 5.07 -42.18 -9.20
CA LEU A 13 4.63 -41.27 -8.12
C LEU A 13 5.49 -40.00 -8.04
N ILE A 14 6.75 -40.04 -8.47
CA ILE A 14 7.65 -38.88 -8.44
C ILE A 14 7.36 -37.93 -9.62
N ALA A 15 6.90 -38.45 -10.76
CA ALA A 15 6.55 -37.65 -11.93
C ALA A 15 5.23 -36.86 -11.79
N THR A 16 4.29 -37.32 -10.94
CA THR A 16 3.01 -36.63 -10.69
C THR A 16 3.09 -35.59 -9.57
N ALA A 17 4.09 -35.66 -8.69
CA ALA A 17 4.35 -34.63 -7.68
C ALA A 17 4.98 -33.35 -8.28
N LEU A 18 5.64 -33.44 -9.44
CA LEU A 18 6.28 -32.31 -10.12
C LEU A 18 5.31 -31.48 -10.99
N LEU A 19 4.11 -31.99 -11.27
CA LEU A 19 3.10 -31.30 -12.08
C LEU A 19 2.08 -30.50 -11.25
N LEU A 20 2.10 -30.62 -9.91
CA LEU A 20 1.27 -29.82 -9.02
C LEU A 20 1.94 -28.50 -8.58
N GLY A 21 3.16 -28.21 -9.03
CA GLY A 21 3.87 -26.96 -8.77
C GLY A 21 3.57 -25.82 -9.77
N ALA A 22 2.75 -26.07 -10.79
CA ALA A 22 2.54 -25.13 -11.90
C ALA A 22 1.05 -24.76 -12.10
N CYS A 23 0.40 -24.28 -11.04
CA CYS A 23 -0.83 -23.49 -11.14
C CYS A 23 -0.96 -22.53 -9.94
N GLY A 24 0.11 -21.79 -9.64
CA GLY A 24 0.01 -20.55 -8.88
C GLY A 24 0.13 -19.41 -9.86
N LYS A 25 -0.98 -18.70 -10.15
CA LYS A 25 -0.89 -17.39 -10.79
C LYS A 25 0.16 -16.59 -10.00
N LYS A 26 1.16 -16.04 -10.69
CA LYS A 26 2.14 -15.12 -10.11
C LYS A 26 1.40 -13.86 -9.67
N GLU A 27 0.75 -13.91 -8.52
CA GLU A 27 0.47 -12.72 -7.74
C GLU A 27 1.82 -12.31 -7.17
N ASN A 28 2.47 -11.33 -7.80
CA ASN A 28 3.62 -10.63 -7.24
C ASN A 28 3.15 -9.89 -5.99
N LYS A 29 2.95 -10.63 -4.90
CA LYS A 29 2.68 -10.10 -3.57
C LYS A 29 4.03 -9.76 -2.97
N VAL A 30 4.38 -8.47 -2.99
CA VAL A 30 5.49 -7.96 -2.18
C VAL A 30 5.05 -8.09 -0.71
N SER A 31 5.65 -9.03 -0.01
CA SER A 31 5.45 -9.28 1.42
C SER A 31 5.91 -8.07 2.23
N SER A 32 4.97 -7.38 2.90
CA SER A 32 5.24 -6.25 3.78
C SER A 32 5.68 -6.70 5.18
N GLY A 33 6.84 -7.36 5.24
CA GLY A 33 7.62 -7.57 6.46
C GLY A 33 8.87 -6.71 6.40
N ILE A 34 8.78 -5.43 6.77
CA ILE A 34 9.89 -4.47 6.92
C ILE A 34 10.93 -4.51 5.78
N ALA A 35 10.52 -3.98 4.61
CA ALA A 35 11.31 -3.34 3.56
C ALA A 35 10.45 -3.31 2.28
N GLY A 36 9.38 -2.52 2.29
CA GLY A 36 8.60 -2.23 1.09
C GLY A 36 9.18 -0.98 0.42
N SER A 37 9.90 -1.13 -0.69
CA SER A 37 10.17 0.02 -1.54
C SER A 37 8.84 0.60 -2.00
N SER A 38 8.74 1.93 -2.07
CA SER A 38 7.56 2.60 -2.63
C SER A 38 7.14 1.95 -3.94
N PRO A 39 5.84 1.62 -4.17
CA PRO A 39 5.41 1.04 -5.45
C PRO A 39 5.54 2.04 -6.61
N PHE A 40 5.77 3.32 -6.32
CA PHE A 40 5.93 4.39 -7.29
C PHE A 40 7.37 4.48 -7.80
N TYR A 41 7.77 3.48 -8.58
CA TYR A 41 9.09 3.39 -9.22
C TYR A 41 8.99 2.99 -10.69
N THR A 42 9.99 3.40 -11.47
CA THR A 42 10.12 3.01 -12.88
C THR A 42 10.34 1.49 -12.99
N GLY A 43 9.46 0.81 -13.74
CA GLY A 43 9.51 -0.65 -13.90
C GLY A 43 8.44 -1.41 -13.12
N ASN A 44 7.62 -0.73 -12.32
CA ASN A 44 6.38 -1.34 -11.81
C ASN A 44 5.41 -1.56 -12.99
N PRO A 45 5.00 -2.82 -13.29
CA PRO A 45 4.16 -3.12 -14.46
C PRO A 45 2.78 -2.46 -14.39
N ALA A 46 2.27 -2.16 -13.19
CA ALA A 46 0.98 -1.49 -13.03
C ALA A 46 1.05 0.01 -13.35
N LEU A 47 2.25 0.61 -13.29
CA LEU A 47 2.52 2.01 -13.58
C LEU A 47 3.28 2.15 -14.91
N SER A 48 3.09 1.20 -15.82
CA SER A 48 3.72 1.26 -17.14
C SER A 48 3.02 2.29 -18.04
N GLY A 49 3.77 2.92 -18.94
CA GLY A 49 3.25 3.90 -19.89
C GLY A 49 3.14 5.33 -19.36
N GLY A 50 2.53 6.21 -20.17
CA GLY A 50 2.51 7.66 -19.94
C GLY A 50 1.85 8.05 -18.61
N ALA A 51 0.62 7.58 -18.37
CA ALA A 51 -0.12 7.88 -17.13
C ALA A 51 0.64 7.43 -15.87
N GLY A 52 1.22 6.23 -15.88
CA GLY A 52 2.00 5.71 -14.77
C GLY A 52 3.26 6.53 -14.49
N SER A 53 3.99 6.95 -15.54
CA SER A 53 5.17 7.82 -15.41
C SER A 53 4.82 9.19 -14.82
N THR A 54 3.69 9.79 -15.23
CA THR A 54 3.16 11.03 -14.64
C THR A 54 2.84 10.84 -13.16
N ILE A 55 2.15 9.76 -12.80
CA ILE A 55 1.79 9.45 -11.42
C ILE A 55 3.03 9.27 -10.54
N ILE A 56 4.05 8.55 -11.02
CA ILE A 56 5.32 8.40 -10.30
C ILE A 56 5.94 9.77 -10.04
N SER A 57 6.07 10.61 -11.07
CA SER A 57 6.63 11.97 -10.94
C SER A 57 5.83 12.83 -9.95
N GLN A 58 4.50 12.80 -10.04
CA GLN A 58 3.61 13.50 -9.11
C GLN A 58 3.83 13.05 -7.66
N VAL A 59 3.85 11.74 -7.41
CA VAL A 59 4.06 11.21 -6.05
C VAL A 59 5.41 11.63 -5.48
N GLN A 60 6.49 11.53 -6.26
CA GLN A 60 7.82 11.95 -5.79
C GLN A 60 7.88 13.45 -5.51
N SER A 61 7.27 14.27 -6.37
CA SER A 61 7.16 15.72 -6.14
C SER A 61 6.37 16.06 -4.88
N ILE A 62 5.23 15.41 -4.65
CA ILE A 62 4.41 15.64 -3.44
C ILE A 62 5.19 15.26 -2.19
N LYS A 63 5.87 14.11 -2.19
CA LYS A 63 6.68 13.67 -1.06
C LYS A 63 7.80 14.65 -0.71
N ALA A 64 8.42 15.27 -1.72
CA ALA A 64 9.45 16.28 -1.53
C ALA A 64 8.89 17.61 -1.01
N ASN A 65 7.67 17.98 -1.40
CA ASN A 65 7.06 19.28 -1.07
C ASN A 65 6.20 19.29 0.19
N VAL A 66 5.84 18.12 0.74
CA VAL A 66 5.10 18.03 2.01
C VAL A 66 6.05 17.52 3.11
N PRO A 67 6.82 18.41 3.77
CA PRO A 67 7.70 17.99 4.87
C PRO A 67 6.90 17.53 6.09
N CYS A 68 7.48 16.71 6.94
CA CYS A 68 6.85 16.33 8.21
C CYS A 68 6.78 17.52 9.18
N ASN A 69 5.75 17.58 10.04
CA ASN A 69 5.67 18.61 11.10
C ASN A 69 6.78 18.43 12.16
N GLY A 70 7.39 17.25 12.23
CA GLY A 70 8.57 16.91 13.00
C GLY A 70 9.13 15.56 12.56
N GLY A 71 10.39 15.27 12.90
CA GLY A 71 11.05 14.03 12.49
C GLY A 71 11.33 13.99 10.98
N TYR A 72 11.27 12.79 10.40
CA TYR A 72 11.52 12.54 8.98
C TYR A 72 10.40 11.71 8.36
N ARG A 73 10.26 11.78 7.03
CA ARG A 73 9.35 10.90 6.29
C ARG A 73 9.96 9.51 6.21
N LEU A 74 9.19 8.49 6.56
CA LEU A 74 9.65 7.10 6.51
C LEU A 74 10.10 6.75 5.09
N THR A 75 11.16 5.94 5.00
CA THR A 75 11.78 5.57 3.73
C THR A 75 10.89 4.62 2.95
N ASN A 76 10.14 3.78 3.67
CA ASN A 76 9.26 2.77 3.10
C ASN A 76 7.82 3.28 3.12
N ASP A 77 7.16 3.18 1.97
CA ASP A 77 5.71 3.34 1.93
C ASP A 77 5.06 2.00 2.23
N VAL A 78 3.87 2.05 2.82
CA VAL A 78 3.05 0.87 3.04
C VAL A 78 1.85 0.89 2.10
N SER A 79 1.62 -0.22 1.42
CA SER A 79 0.56 -0.33 0.42
C SER A 79 -0.44 -1.39 0.81
N PHE A 80 -1.69 -1.07 0.54
CA PHE A 80 -2.84 -1.95 0.67
C PHE A 80 -3.69 -1.84 -0.59
N TYR A 81 -4.55 -2.81 -0.82
CA TYR A 81 -5.45 -2.79 -1.96
C TYR A 81 -6.81 -3.38 -1.64
N VAL A 82 -7.80 -3.01 -2.43
CA VAL A 82 -9.13 -3.60 -2.41
C VAL A 82 -9.50 -4.02 -3.84
N ASN A 83 -9.96 -5.27 -3.99
CA ASN A 83 -10.51 -5.77 -5.26
C ASN A 83 -11.95 -5.27 -5.40
N GLY A 84 -12.30 -4.70 -6.56
CA GLY A 84 -13.47 -3.83 -6.62
C GLY A 84 -13.33 -2.69 -5.60
N GLY A 85 -14.43 -2.24 -5.00
CA GLY A 85 -14.33 -1.34 -3.85
C GLY A 85 -15.00 0.02 -4.03
N TYR A 86 -15.65 0.28 -5.16
CA TYR A 86 -16.68 1.31 -5.16
C TYR A 86 -17.83 0.86 -4.26
N VAL A 87 -18.06 1.59 -3.17
CA VAL A 87 -19.22 1.44 -2.26
C VAL A 87 -20.19 2.63 -2.41
N GLY A 88 -19.92 3.49 -3.39
CA GLY A 88 -20.70 4.65 -3.82
C GLY A 88 -20.01 5.31 -5.02
N SER A 89 -20.64 6.29 -5.66
CA SER A 89 -20.15 6.89 -6.92
C SER A 89 -18.71 7.43 -6.85
N ASN A 90 -18.30 7.91 -5.69
CA ASN A 90 -16.98 8.48 -5.43
C ASN A 90 -16.37 7.98 -4.12
N LYS A 91 -16.86 6.84 -3.62
CA LYS A 91 -16.50 6.30 -2.32
C LYS A 91 -15.86 4.93 -2.47
N ILE A 92 -14.63 4.81 -2.00
CA ILE A 92 -13.82 3.59 -2.03
C ILE A 92 -13.87 2.95 -0.64
N GLY A 93 -14.20 1.66 -0.56
CA GLY A 93 -14.27 0.93 0.70
C GLY A 93 -14.24 -0.57 0.51
N GLY A 94 -14.05 -1.30 1.61
CA GLY A 94 -13.99 -2.76 1.62
C GLY A 94 -12.86 -3.28 2.51
N ASN A 95 -12.55 -4.56 2.36
CA ASN A 95 -11.51 -5.23 3.13
C ASN A 95 -10.13 -5.04 2.45
N PHE A 96 -9.36 -4.08 2.94
CA PHE A 96 -8.03 -3.77 2.39
C PHE A 96 -7.02 -4.88 2.72
N GLN A 97 -6.43 -5.45 1.69
CA GLN A 97 -5.39 -6.47 1.79
C GLN A 97 -4.00 -5.84 1.71
N PRO A 98 -3.00 -6.33 2.45
CA PRO A 98 -1.62 -5.88 2.29
C PRO A 98 -1.10 -6.11 0.87
N GLY A 99 -0.40 -5.13 0.32
CA GLY A 99 0.25 -5.20 -1.00
C GLY A 99 -0.24 -4.13 -1.98
N PHE A 100 0.11 -4.32 -3.25
CA PHE A 100 -0.24 -3.40 -4.34
C PHE A 100 -0.74 -4.22 -5.54
N LEU A 101 -1.94 -3.94 -6.02
CA LEU A 101 -2.51 -4.54 -7.22
C LEU A 101 -1.67 -4.17 -8.43
N THR A 102 -1.09 -5.21 -9.04
CA THR A 102 -0.30 -5.13 -10.26
C THR A 102 -0.98 -5.76 -11.47
N ASN A 103 -2.13 -6.42 -11.27
CA ASN A 103 -2.91 -7.02 -12.34
C ASN A 103 -3.85 -5.98 -12.99
N GLY A 104 -3.26 -5.08 -13.78
CA GLY A 104 -3.94 -4.00 -14.48
C GLY A 104 -3.03 -2.78 -14.66
N GLN A 105 -3.57 -1.70 -15.19
CA GLN A 105 -2.88 -0.41 -15.34
C GLN A 105 -3.50 0.62 -14.40
N VAL A 106 -2.64 1.32 -13.69
CA VAL A 106 -2.97 2.48 -12.87
C VAL A 106 -3.19 3.67 -13.79
N ASN A 107 -4.38 4.27 -13.73
CA ASN A 107 -4.74 5.38 -14.62
C ASN A 107 -5.28 6.64 -13.91
N LYS A 108 -5.46 6.59 -12.59
CA LYS A 108 -5.85 7.74 -11.77
C LYS A 108 -5.10 7.74 -10.45
N LEU A 109 -4.84 8.94 -9.95
CA LEU A 109 -4.25 9.21 -8.64
C LEU A 109 -5.16 10.17 -7.89
N TRP A 110 -5.47 9.84 -6.63
CA TRP A 110 -6.01 10.74 -5.63
C TRP A 110 -5.05 10.89 -4.47
N VAL A 111 -4.95 12.09 -3.93
CA VAL A 111 -3.99 12.42 -2.88
C VAL A 111 -4.72 12.99 -1.67
N GLY A 112 -4.39 12.49 -0.49
CA GLY A 112 -4.83 13.02 0.80
C GLY A 112 -3.65 13.30 1.70
N VAL A 113 -3.82 14.25 2.61
CA VAL A 113 -2.81 14.63 3.61
C VAL A 113 -3.45 14.57 4.99
N SER A 114 -2.76 13.96 5.95
CA SER A 114 -3.22 13.95 7.34
C SER A 114 -2.80 15.22 8.08
N VAL A 115 -3.41 15.47 9.25
CA VAL A 115 -2.96 16.53 10.17
C VAL A 115 -1.52 16.33 10.66
N PHE A 116 -1.01 15.09 10.62
CA PHE A 116 0.37 14.74 10.94
C PHE A 116 1.31 14.84 9.74
N ARG A 117 0.79 15.28 8.57
CA ARG A 117 1.49 15.41 7.30
C ARG A 117 1.89 14.06 6.68
N ASP A 118 1.22 12.99 7.10
CA ASP A 118 1.24 11.73 6.37
C ASP A 118 0.54 11.91 5.03
N LEU A 119 0.99 11.15 4.04
CA LEU A 119 0.42 11.19 2.69
C LEU A 119 -0.33 9.90 2.43
N MET A 120 -1.53 10.01 1.87
CA MET A 120 -2.30 8.91 1.31
C MET A 120 -2.38 9.10 -0.20
N PHE A 121 -1.94 8.08 -0.93
CA PHE A 121 -2.06 7.98 -2.37
C PHE A 121 -3.05 6.86 -2.69
N VAL A 122 -4.16 7.21 -3.31
CA VAL A 122 -5.14 6.25 -3.80
C VAL A 122 -5.01 6.17 -5.31
N THR A 123 -4.85 4.97 -5.86
CA THR A 123 -4.78 4.79 -7.32
C THR A 123 -5.82 3.82 -7.82
N GLN A 124 -6.46 4.17 -8.93
CA GLN A 124 -7.41 3.30 -9.62
C GLN A 124 -6.64 2.33 -10.52
N VAL A 125 -6.94 1.04 -10.41
CA VAL A 125 -6.39 0.00 -11.28
C VAL A 125 -7.45 -0.47 -12.25
N THR A 126 -7.10 -0.52 -13.54
CA THR A 126 -7.99 -0.90 -14.63
C THR A 126 -7.44 -2.06 -15.44
N ASN A 127 -8.33 -2.89 -15.98
CA ASN A 127 -8.01 -3.86 -17.03
C ASN A 127 -8.86 -3.54 -18.26
N GLY A 128 -8.23 -2.93 -19.28
CA GLY A 128 -8.97 -2.25 -20.34
C GLY A 128 -9.80 -1.09 -19.77
N SER A 129 -11.11 -1.08 -20.06
CA SER A 129 -12.03 -0.05 -19.54
C SER A 129 -12.63 -0.39 -18.18
N GLN A 130 -12.40 -1.60 -17.66
CA GLN A 130 -12.99 -2.04 -16.39
C GLN A 130 -12.11 -1.68 -15.20
N VAL A 131 -12.69 -1.07 -14.17
CA VAL A 131 -12.01 -0.88 -12.88
C VAL A 131 -11.98 -2.22 -12.14
N VAL A 132 -10.76 -2.70 -11.82
CA VAL A 132 -10.55 -3.98 -11.12
C VAL A 132 -10.28 -3.80 -9.63
N GLY A 133 -9.89 -2.61 -9.20
CA GLY A 133 -9.68 -2.30 -7.80
C GLY A 133 -8.96 -0.98 -7.56
N PHE A 134 -8.57 -0.78 -6.31
CA PHE A 134 -7.84 0.40 -5.85
C PHE A 134 -6.66 0.02 -5.00
N ASN A 135 -5.55 0.74 -5.17
CA ASN A 135 -4.44 0.71 -4.24
C ASN A 135 -4.50 1.93 -3.33
N VAL A 136 -4.19 1.73 -2.05
CA VAL A 136 -3.97 2.77 -1.05
C VAL A 136 -2.54 2.63 -0.56
N THR A 137 -1.69 3.59 -0.92
CA THR A 137 -0.29 3.65 -0.49
C THR A 137 -0.13 4.83 0.45
N MET A 138 0.42 4.58 1.64
CA MET A 138 0.65 5.62 2.64
C MET A 138 2.13 5.85 2.87
N SER A 139 2.50 7.12 2.96
CA SER A 139 3.83 7.57 3.35
C SER A 139 3.73 8.31 4.67
N PHE A 140 4.20 7.68 5.74
CA PHE A 140 4.10 8.22 7.09
C PHE A 140 5.26 9.14 7.43
N CYS A 141 5.00 10.11 8.28
CA CYS A 141 6.00 10.82 9.04
C CYS A 141 6.36 10.04 10.31
N GLU A 142 7.59 10.17 10.77
CA GLU A 142 7.99 9.65 12.08
C GLU A 142 7.10 10.26 13.17
N MET A 143 6.58 9.40 14.05
CA MET A 143 5.83 9.81 15.23
C MET A 143 6.62 9.42 16.47
N LYS A 144 7.17 10.44 17.15
CA LYS A 144 7.93 10.24 18.39
C LYS A 144 7.03 9.75 19.52
N SER A 145 7.60 9.00 20.45
CA SER A 145 6.93 8.67 21.71
C SER A 145 6.70 9.93 22.55
N SER A 146 5.58 9.97 23.28
CA SER A 146 5.29 11.02 24.25
C SER A 146 6.21 10.95 25.48
N SER A 147 6.87 9.82 25.72
CA SER A 147 7.80 9.64 26.83
C SER A 147 9.25 9.86 26.35
N PRO A 148 9.98 10.82 26.93
CA PRO A 148 11.38 11.06 26.60
C PRO A 148 12.23 9.79 26.75
N GLY A 149 13.10 9.53 25.78
CA GLY A 149 14.00 8.37 25.78
C GLY A 149 13.39 7.06 25.28
N LEU A 150 12.08 7.01 25.01
CA LEU A 150 11.47 5.86 24.34
C LEU A 150 11.57 5.98 22.81
N PRO A 151 11.73 4.85 22.09
CA PRO A 151 11.70 4.82 20.63
C PRO A 151 10.39 5.38 20.06
N SER A 152 10.46 5.92 18.84
CA SER A 152 9.32 6.42 18.08
C SER A 152 8.24 5.34 17.89
N ILE A 153 6.96 5.74 18.00
CA ILE A 153 5.78 4.88 17.86
C ILE A 153 5.48 4.59 16.38
N VAL A 154 5.87 5.49 15.47
CA VAL A 154 5.90 5.26 14.02
C VAL A 154 7.31 5.57 13.53
N SER A 155 8.02 4.58 12.98
CA SER A 155 9.40 4.69 12.53
C SER A 155 9.74 3.63 11.49
N ASN A 156 10.91 3.75 10.84
CA ASN A 156 11.40 2.75 9.89
C ASN A 156 11.69 1.37 10.54
N GLU A 157 11.78 1.29 11.87
CA GLU A 157 12.04 0.05 12.61
C GLU A 157 10.75 -0.76 12.91
N ARG A 158 9.59 -0.16 12.64
CA ARG A 158 8.27 -0.72 12.97
C ARG A 158 7.49 -1.01 11.70
N ALA A 159 6.92 -2.21 11.61
CA ALA A 159 6.04 -2.54 10.49
C ALA A 159 4.68 -1.86 10.67
N LEU A 160 4.13 -1.30 9.59
CA LEU A 160 2.76 -0.78 9.58
C LEU A 160 1.85 -1.75 8.82
N LYS A 161 0.80 -2.27 9.46
CA LYS A 161 -0.07 -3.33 8.92
C LYS A 161 -1.54 -3.13 9.28
N GLY A 162 -2.41 -3.86 8.58
CA GLY A 162 -3.84 -3.89 8.90
C GLY A 162 -4.55 -2.56 8.69
N PHE A 163 -4.32 -1.90 7.55
CA PHE A 163 -5.03 -0.67 7.22
C PHE A 163 -6.54 -0.89 7.14
N VAL A 164 -7.30 0.00 7.78
CA VAL A 164 -8.76 0.01 7.73
C VAL A 164 -9.25 1.43 7.49
N ALA A 165 -10.18 1.60 6.55
CA ALA A 165 -10.95 2.83 6.36
C ALA A 165 -12.44 2.52 6.55
N GLN A 166 -12.90 2.51 7.82
CA GLN A 166 -14.25 2.07 8.19
C GLN A 166 -15.34 2.90 7.50
N SER A 167 -15.13 4.20 7.40
CA SER A 167 -16.06 5.12 6.74
C SER A 167 -15.91 5.16 5.22
N GLY A 168 -14.97 4.38 4.65
CA GLY A 168 -14.52 4.52 3.27
C GLY A 168 -13.65 5.76 3.04
N ILE A 169 -13.18 5.90 1.80
CA ILE A 169 -12.36 6.98 1.30
C ILE A 169 -13.16 7.69 0.20
N ILE A 170 -13.52 8.94 0.45
CA ILE A 170 -14.22 9.78 -0.52
C ILE A 170 -13.17 10.48 -1.37
N VAL A 171 -13.27 10.29 -2.68
CA VAL A 171 -12.35 10.85 -3.67
C VAL A 171 -13.08 11.78 -4.62
N ASP A 172 -12.41 12.80 -5.13
CA ASP A 172 -12.96 13.68 -6.16
C ASP A 172 -11.89 14.04 -7.20
N SER A 173 -12.34 14.33 -8.42
CA SER A 173 -11.53 15.09 -9.35
C SER A 173 -11.24 16.49 -8.79
N ASN A 174 -10.04 17.00 -9.01
CA ASN A 174 -9.67 18.34 -8.61
C ASN A 174 -8.97 19.04 -9.79
N THR A 175 -9.46 20.21 -10.14
CA THR A 175 -8.93 20.99 -11.28
C THR A 175 -7.66 21.78 -10.96
N TYR A 176 -7.32 21.93 -9.68
CA TYR A 176 -6.20 22.75 -9.21
C TYR A 176 -4.93 21.95 -8.95
N CYS A 177 -5.03 20.70 -8.52
CA CYS A 177 -3.86 19.89 -8.14
C CYS A 177 -3.19 19.15 -9.32
N GLY A 178 -3.84 19.06 -10.49
CA GLY A 178 -3.37 18.21 -11.61
C GLY A 178 -3.50 16.70 -11.34
N TYR A 179 -4.11 16.34 -10.22
CA TYR A 179 -4.48 14.99 -9.76
C TYR A 179 -5.79 15.09 -8.97
N GLY A 180 -6.48 13.98 -8.74
CA GLY A 180 -7.68 13.97 -7.90
C GLY A 180 -7.32 14.11 -6.41
N VAL A 181 -8.28 14.47 -5.56
CA VAL A 181 -8.06 14.58 -4.11
C VAL A 181 -8.82 13.50 -3.35
N VAL A 182 -8.26 13.07 -2.24
CA VAL A 182 -9.03 12.44 -1.16
C VAL A 182 -9.71 13.59 -0.44
N ASP A 183 -10.99 13.80 -0.73
CA ASP A 183 -11.76 14.85 -0.05
C ASP A 183 -11.87 14.53 1.44
N PHE A 184 -12.15 13.25 1.74
CA PHE A 184 -12.28 12.78 3.12
C PHE A 184 -12.02 11.29 3.28
N ALA A 185 -11.14 10.92 4.21
CA ALA A 185 -11.01 9.56 4.74
C ALA A 185 -10.90 9.65 6.27
N TYR A 186 -12.00 9.39 6.96
CA TYR A 186 -12.11 9.61 8.41
C TYR A 186 -11.97 8.34 9.21
N ASN A 187 -11.30 8.48 10.36
CA ASN A 187 -11.02 7.38 11.28
C ASN A 187 -10.43 6.18 10.55
N THR A 188 -9.36 6.46 9.79
CA THR A 188 -8.53 5.39 9.26
C THR A 188 -7.63 4.87 10.37
N TYR A 189 -7.38 3.57 10.36
CA TYR A 189 -6.56 2.89 11.35
C TYR A 189 -5.46 2.09 10.67
N ILE A 190 -4.29 2.06 11.28
CA ILE A 190 -3.20 1.14 10.95
C ILE A 190 -2.50 0.73 12.23
N VAL A 191 -2.00 -0.51 12.30
CA VAL A 191 -1.23 -1.00 13.44
C VAL A 191 0.26 -0.75 13.17
N SER A 192 0.91 -0.06 14.08
CA SER A 192 2.37 0.01 14.17
C SER A 192 2.85 -1.10 15.11
N GLU A 193 3.38 -2.18 14.54
CA GLU A 193 3.86 -3.33 15.30
C GLU A 193 5.12 -3.00 16.10
N ARG A 194 5.24 -3.60 17.29
CA ARG A 194 6.44 -3.54 18.11
C ARG A 194 7.64 -3.99 17.30
N SER A 195 8.71 -3.21 17.35
CA SER A 195 9.97 -3.60 16.72
C SER A 195 10.61 -4.74 17.51
N LEU A 196 10.71 -5.93 16.91
CA LEU A 196 11.34 -7.09 17.54
C LEU A 196 12.86 -6.95 17.68
N SER A 197 13.49 -6.10 16.86
CA SER A 197 14.91 -5.79 16.93
C SER A 197 15.28 -4.83 18.05
N ASN A 198 14.29 -4.16 18.67
CA ASN A 198 14.52 -3.19 19.73
C ASN A 198 13.74 -3.60 21.00
N PRO A 199 14.42 -4.11 22.06
CA PRO A 199 13.75 -4.61 23.26
C PRO A 199 12.95 -3.51 24.00
N TYR A 200 13.33 -2.24 23.81
CA TYR A 200 12.67 -1.07 24.39
C TYR A 200 11.55 -0.50 23.50
N SER A 201 11.28 -1.14 22.35
CA SER A 201 10.19 -0.71 21.47
C SER A 201 8.85 -0.81 22.21
N PRO A 202 8.02 0.25 22.20
CA PRO A 202 6.69 0.21 22.78
C PRO A 202 5.83 -0.92 22.21
N PRO A 203 4.77 -1.37 22.90
CA PRO A 203 3.80 -2.33 22.37
C PRO A 203 3.20 -1.91 21.02
N ASP A 204 2.49 -2.83 20.38
CA ASP A 204 1.71 -2.52 19.18
C ASP A 204 0.79 -1.32 19.44
N ALA A 205 0.81 -0.37 18.50
CA ALA A 205 0.06 0.87 18.63
C ALA A 205 -0.93 1.00 17.48
N TRP A 206 -2.18 1.36 17.81
CA TRP A 206 -3.20 1.68 16.84
C TRP A 206 -3.06 3.15 16.46
N ILE A 207 -2.64 3.40 15.23
CA ILE A 207 -2.48 4.75 14.70
C ILE A 207 -3.77 5.12 13.99
N GLN A 208 -4.55 5.96 14.66
CA GLN A 208 -5.74 6.57 14.06
C GLN A 208 -5.35 7.87 13.38
N THR A 209 -5.77 8.04 12.14
CA THR A 209 -5.58 9.28 11.39
C THR A 209 -6.73 9.54 10.43
N SER A 210 -6.85 10.79 9.99
CA SER A 210 -7.79 11.19 8.95
C SER A 210 -7.03 11.91 7.85
N PHE A 211 -7.43 11.68 6.60
CA PHE A 211 -6.84 12.34 5.44
C PHE A 211 -7.88 13.25 4.79
N THR A 212 -7.44 14.45 4.44
CA THR A 212 -8.24 15.45 3.73
C THR A 212 -7.50 15.92 2.50
N LYS A 213 -8.19 16.71 1.67
CA LYS A 213 -7.61 17.30 0.47
C LYS A 213 -6.33 18.11 0.79
N PRO A 214 -5.25 17.93 0.01
CA PRO A 214 -4.06 18.77 0.10
C PRO A 214 -4.38 20.21 -0.31
N THR A 215 -3.66 21.18 0.25
CA THR A 215 -3.65 22.53 -0.30
C THR A 215 -2.85 22.55 -1.61
N CYS A 216 -3.49 22.94 -2.70
CA CYS A 216 -2.85 23.08 -4.02
C CYS A 216 -3.01 24.53 -4.49
N ASN A 217 -1.91 25.16 -4.94
CA ASN A 217 -1.92 26.53 -5.46
C ASN A 217 -2.58 27.57 -4.52
N GLY A 218 -2.44 27.39 -3.20
CA GLY A 218 -3.03 28.29 -2.20
C GLY A 218 -4.54 28.14 -2.02
N GLN A 219 -5.17 27.13 -2.62
CA GLN A 219 -6.58 26.82 -2.47
C GLN A 219 -6.77 25.47 -1.76
N PHE A 220 -7.84 25.40 -0.96
CA PHE A 220 -8.26 24.20 -0.24
C PHE A 220 -9.19 23.36 -1.10
#